data_AF-A0A3C1PYU3-F1
#
_entry.id   AF-A0A3C1PYU3-F1
#
_cell.length_a   1.000
_cell.length_b   1.000
_cell.length_c   1.000
_cell.angle_alpha   90.00
_cell.angle_beta   90.00
_cell.angle_gamma   90.00
#
_symmetry.space_group_name_H-M   'P 1'
#
loop_
_entity.id
_entity.type
_entity.pdbx_description
1 polymer ?
#
loop_
_entity_poly.entity_id
_entity_poly.type
_entity_poly.pdbx_seq_one_letter_code
_entity_poly.pdbx_strand_id
1 'polypeptide(L)' 'EVHAKHSALKYTSPYREALFTALTFDPKNRKIIVEKRVTQWVGKSPKELGLKREPEGSVIPEIRGRVIGGK' A
#
# COMPACT_ATOMS: atom_id res chain seq x y z
N GLU A 1 9.70 11.64 -15.35
CA GLU A 1 10.28 13.00 -15.26
C GLU A 1 10.40 13.59 -13.84
N VAL A 2 9.86 12.98 -12.77
CA VAL A 2 9.96 13.54 -11.39
C VAL A 2 11.31 13.27 -10.70
N HIS A 3 11.90 12.09 -10.91
CA HIS A 3 13.18 11.70 -10.29
C HIS A 3 14.40 12.48 -10.80
N ALA A 4 14.34 13.00 -12.03
CA ALA A 4 15.40 13.81 -12.62
C ALA A 4 15.47 15.21 -11.98
N LYS A 5 14.31 15.76 -11.58
CA LYS A 5 14.19 17.07 -10.94
C LYS A 5 14.44 17.00 -9.42
N HIS A 6 14.28 15.83 -8.81
CA HIS A 6 14.46 15.61 -7.37
C HIS A 6 15.27 14.34 -7.11
N SER A 7 16.59 14.47 -7.13
CA SER A 7 17.54 13.35 -6.99
C SER A 7 17.37 12.55 -5.69
N ALA A 8 16.85 13.16 -4.62
CA ALA A 8 16.56 12.47 -3.36
C ALA A 8 15.47 11.39 -3.50
N LEU A 9 14.53 11.55 -4.45
CA LEU A 9 13.45 10.58 -4.67
C LEU A 9 13.95 9.24 -5.19
N LYS A 10 15.18 9.15 -5.72
CA LYS A 10 15.76 7.86 -6.12
C LYS A 10 16.00 6.90 -4.95
N TYR A 11 16.03 7.44 -3.72
CA TYR A 11 16.17 6.67 -2.49
C TYR A 11 14.84 6.35 -1.82
N THR A 12 13.72 6.82 -2.41
CA THR A 12 12.38 6.52 -1.96
C THR A 12 11.68 5.63 -2.98
N SER A 13 10.61 4.96 -2.57
CA SER A 13 9.71 4.26 -3.47
C SER A 13 8.33 4.89 -3.29
N PRO A 14 8.07 6.06 -3.91
CA PRO A 14 6.84 6.79 -3.67
C PRO A 14 5.66 6.11 -4.38
N TYR A 15 4.54 6.04 -3.68
CA TYR A 15 3.25 5.69 -4.26
C TYR A 15 2.70 6.85 -5.10
N ARG A 16 2.00 6.53 -6.19
CA ARG A 16 1.39 7.52 -7.09
C ARG A 16 0.26 8.28 -6.42
N GLU A 17 -0.50 7.59 -5.59
CA GLU A 17 -1.57 8.17 -4.79
C GLU A 17 -1.36 7.83 -3.31
N ALA A 18 -1.94 8.64 -2.43
CA ALA A 18 -1.96 8.34 -1.00
C ALA A 18 -2.69 7.01 -0.75
N LEU A 19 -2.05 6.13 0.02
CA LEU A 19 -2.55 4.79 0.30
C LEU A 19 -3.20 4.77 1.69
N PHE A 20 -4.46 5.17 1.76
CA PHE A 20 -5.32 5.04 2.94
C PHE A 20 -6.66 4.39 2.54
N THR A 21 -7.39 3.85 3.52
CA THR A 21 -8.67 3.18 3.28
C THR A 21 -9.64 3.44 4.41
N ALA A 22 -10.93 3.19 4.18
CA ALA A 22 -11.96 3.26 5.20
C ALA A 22 -12.08 1.94 5.98
N LEU A 23 -12.41 2.06 7.26
CA LEU A 23 -12.84 0.95 8.10
C LEU A 23 -14.33 1.10 8.37
N THR A 24 -15.12 0.10 7.99
CA THR A 24 -16.55 0.06 8.32
C THR A 24 -16.79 -0.91 9.46
N PHE A 25 -17.39 -0.40 10.53
CA PHE A 25 -17.84 -1.22 11.64
C PHE A 25 -19.30 -1.61 11.40
N ASP A 26 -19.58 -2.91 11.35
CA ASP A 26 -20.93 -3.48 11.26
C ASP A 26 -21.21 -4.28 12.55
N PRO A 27 -21.77 -3.62 13.59
CA PRO A 27 -22.05 -4.27 14.87
C PRO A 27 -23.10 -5.37 14.76
N LYS A 28 -24.08 -5.23 13.84
CA LYS A 28 -25.17 -6.20 13.66
C LYS A 28 -24.61 -7.55 13.25
N ASN A 29 -23.67 -7.55 12.32
CA ASN A 29 -23.01 -8.77 11.85
C ASN A 29 -21.71 -9.10 12.59
N ARG A 30 -21.30 -8.27 13.56
CA ARG A 30 -20.02 -8.37 14.29
C ARG A 30 -18.83 -8.44 13.34
N LYS A 31 -18.81 -7.55 12.34
CA LYS A 31 -17.79 -7.47 11.29
C LYS A 31 -17.11 -6.11 11.29
N ILE A 32 -15.82 -6.12 10.99
CA ILE A 32 -15.07 -4.94 10.58
C ILE A 32 -14.64 -5.17 9.14
N ILE A 33 -14.99 -4.24 8.26
CA ILE A 33 -14.66 -4.32 6.84
C ILE A 33 -13.53 -3.34 6.57
N VAL A 34 -12.44 -3.85 6.02
CA VAL A 34 -11.33 -3.05 5.49
C VAL A 34 -11.51 -2.99 4.00
N GLU A 35 -11.71 -1.80 3.44
CA GLU A 35 -11.82 -1.63 1.99
C GLU A 35 -10.46 -1.83 1.32
N LYS A 36 -10.46 -2.48 0.14
CA LYS A 36 -9.25 -2.65 -0.66
C LYS A 36 -8.87 -1.32 -1.31
N ARG A 37 -7.60 -0.93 -1.21
CA ARG A 37 -7.02 0.18 -1.98
C ARG A 37 -5.77 -0.29 -2.68
N VAL A 38 -5.63 0.01 -3.97
CA VAL A 38 -4.43 -0.27 -4.75
C VAL A 38 -3.99 1.03 -5.41
N THR A 39 -2.69 1.26 -5.43
CA THR A 39 -2.06 2.32 -6.21
C THR A 39 -0.88 1.74 -6.98
N GLN A 40 -0.12 2.59 -7.65
CA GLN A 40 1.05 2.22 -8.42
C GLN A 40 2.28 2.90 -7.85
N TRP A 41 3.46 2.34 -8.11
CA TRP A 41 4.71 3.05 -7.89
C TRP A 41 4.84 4.19 -8.91
N VAL A 42 5.40 5.33 -8.49
CA VAL A 42 5.73 6.43 -9.42
C VAL A 42 6.92 6.06 -10.32
N GLY A 43 7.79 5.17 -9.85
CA GLY A 43 8.95 4.64 -10.56
C GLY A 43 9.09 3.13 -10.34
N LYS A 44 10.33 2.63 -10.38
CA LYS A 44 10.61 1.22 -10.09
C LYS A 44 10.21 0.89 -8.65
N SER A 45 9.58 -0.26 -8.47
CA SER A 45 9.31 -0.84 -7.15
C SER A 45 10.61 -1.23 -6.44
N PRO A 46 10.60 -1.40 -5.10
CA PRO A 46 11.73 -1.96 -4.38
C PRO A 46 12.22 -3.30 -4.96
N LYS A 47 11.28 -4.14 -5.40
CA LYS A 47 11.57 -5.44 -6.03
C LYS A 47 12.33 -5.29 -7.35
N GLU A 48 11.90 -4.38 -8.22
CA GLU A 48 12.58 -4.08 -9.49
C GLU A 48 13.96 -3.41 -9.30
N LEU A 49 14.19 -2.82 -8.12
CA LEU A 49 15.48 -2.29 -7.70
C LEU A 49 16.37 -3.33 -6.99
N GLY A 50 15.89 -4.57 -6.81
CA GLY A 50 16.62 -5.62 -6.10
C GLY A 50 16.74 -5.38 -4.58
N LEU A 51 15.95 -4.44 -4.03
CA LEU A 51 15.96 -4.12 -2.60
C LEU A 51 15.12 -5.14 -1.84
N LYS A 52 15.77 -5.93 -0.98
CA LYS A 52 15.09 -6.81 -0.04
C LYS A 52 14.53 -6.00 1.13
N ARG A 53 13.24 -6.19 1.44
CA ARG A 53 12.55 -5.56 2.56
C ARG A 53 11.98 -6.67 3.43
N GLU A 54 12.33 -6.66 4.71
CA GLU A 54 11.88 -7.65 5.67
C GLU A 54 10.74 -7.07 6.54
N PRO A 55 9.64 -7.81 6.75
CA PRO A 55 9.32 -9.08 6.09
C PRO A 55 8.97 -8.88 4.61
N GLU A 56 9.15 -9.92 3.78
CA GLU A 56 8.78 -9.87 2.37
C GLU A 56 7.30 -9.46 2.20
N GLY A 57 7.02 -8.54 1.28
CA GLY A 57 5.68 -8.02 1.04
C GLY A 57 5.20 -6.95 2.03
N SER A 58 6.07 -6.48 2.93
CA SER A 58 5.78 -5.35 3.84
C SER A 58 5.63 -3.99 3.14
N VAL A 59 6.30 -3.82 2.00
CA VAL A 59 6.34 -2.55 1.25
C VAL A 59 5.70 -2.78 -0.12
N ILE A 60 4.38 -2.57 -0.20
CA ILE A 60 3.55 -2.80 -1.38
C ILE A 60 2.57 -1.64 -1.57
N PRO A 61 2.18 -1.30 -2.82
CA PRO A 61 1.25 -0.22 -3.10
C PRO A 61 -0.22 -0.68 -2.95
N GLU A 62 -0.52 -1.47 -1.91
CA GLU A 62 -1.84 -2.05 -1.68
C GLU A 62 -2.18 -2.13 -0.19
N ILE A 63 -3.40 -1.71 0.15
CA ILE A 63 -4.10 -2.13 1.36
C ILE A 63 -5.05 -3.26 0.97
N ARG A 64 -4.81 -4.45 1.52
CA ARG A 64 -5.62 -5.63 1.24
C ARG A 64 -7.00 -5.49 1.89
N GLY A 65 -8.04 -5.61 1.07
CA GLY A 65 -9.41 -5.68 1.58
C GLY A 65 -9.63 -6.98 2.35
N ARG A 66 -10.32 -6.90 3.49
CA ARG A 66 -10.65 -8.07 4.31
C ARG A 66 -11.82 -7.77 5.24
N VAL A 67 -12.52 -8.83 5.61
CA VAL A 67 -13.51 -8.80 6.69
C VAL A 67 -12.91 -9.47 7.91
N ILE A 68 -13.00 -8.82 9.06
CA ILE A 68 -12.52 -9.32 10.35
C ILE A 68 -13.75 -9.58 11.22
N GLY A 69 -13.84 -10.77 11.79
CA GLY A 69 -15.01 -11.21 12.56
C GLY A 69 -16.08 -11.85 11.68
N GLY A 70 -17.33 -11.80 12.16
CA GLY A 70 -18.42 -12.63 11.65
C GLY A 70 -18.58 -13.93 12.44
N LYS A 71 -19.78 -14.52 12.38
CA LYS A 71 -20.09 -15.85 12.90
C LYS A 71 -20.06 -16.85 11.75
#